data_AF-A0A2U0RWD6-F1
#
_entry.id   AF-A0A2U0RWD6-F1
#
_cell.length_a   1.000
_cell.length_b   1.000
_cell.length_c   1.000
_cell.angle_alpha   90.00
_cell.angle_beta   90.00
_cell.angle_gamma   90.00
#
_symmetry.space_group_name_H-M   'P 1'
#
loop_
_entity.id
_entity.type
_entity.pdbx_description
1 polymer ?
#
loop_
_entity_poly.entity_id
_entity_poly.type
_entity_poly.pdbx_seq_one_letter_code
_entity_poly.pdbx_strand_id
1 'polypeptide(L)'
;MVDYYKRFFDVFEDVVCDSVESDMAFTLTAGLDTRLIGGILSKNGFRLPCFSSVGTFFDDFVVNSVADKIGSDVIFFDNKDLMYDSIGCSGFNSVLTGIFFDEINGGFSGIFAKNEDRFSDAVCFGVNSRLKYLANYYRKRSVPRLVCPVVDEKVLDCLFSIPFQYRAAKKIQRVLLKRYFPDLYKIPYGNTCLDLRVPFIVHKAVFYVREKLEVLL
;
A
#
# COMPACT_ATOMS: atom_id res chain seq x y z
N MET A 1 -13.48 14.42 -15.52
CA MET A 1 -12.79 14.09 -14.24
C MET A 1 -13.22 12.73 -13.68
N VAL A 2 -14.49 12.32 -13.85
CA VAL A 2 -15.04 11.04 -13.35
C VAL A 2 -14.49 9.81 -14.11
N ASP A 3 -14.09 9.94 -15.38
CA ASP A 3 -13.69 8.79 -16.20
C ASP A 3 -12.28 8.26 -15.95
N TYR A 4 -11.29 9.11 -15.67
CA TYR A 4 -9.90 8.63 -15.48
C TYR A 4 -9.78 7.65 -14.31
N TYR A 5 -10.34 8.01 -13.15
CA TYR A 5 -10.30 7.15 -11.98
C TYR A 5 -11.14 5.89 -12.13
N LYS A 6 -12.28 5.97 -12.85
CA LYS A 6 -13.08 4.78 -13.12
C LYS A 6 -12.32 3.83 -14.04
N ARG A 7 -11.81 4.31 -15.17
CA ARG A 7 -11.03 3.51 -16.12
C ARG A 7 -9.81 2.88 -15.45
N PHE A 8 -9.04 3.66 -14.68
CA PHE A 8 -7.92 3.13 -13.92
C PHE A 8 -8.37 2.06 -12.93
N PHE A 9 -9.46 2.29 -12.19
CA PHE A 9 -9.96 1.31 -11.22
C PHE A 9 -10.39 0.01 -11.88
N ASP A 10 -11.16 0.08 -12.98
CA ASP A 10 -11.62 -1.11 -13.70
C ASP A 10 -10.41 -1.95 -14.17
N VAL A 11 -9.41 -1.31 -14.79
CA VAL A 11 -8.19 -2.01 -15.26
C VAL A 11 -7.34 -2.53 -14.10
N PHE A 12 -7.20 -1.75 -13.02
CA PHE A 12 -6.43 -2.17 -11.85
C PHE A 12 -7.10 -3.32 -11.11
N GLU A 13 -8.44 -3.31 -11.02
CA GLU A 13 -9.22 -4.41 -10.46
C GLU A 13 -9.04 -5.69 -11.26
N ASP A 14 -9.16 -5.63 -12.59
CA ASP A 14 -8.95 -6.78 -13.48
C ASP A 14 -7.55 -7.37 -13.28
N VAL A 15 -6.50 -6.53 -13.30
CA VAL A 15 -5.11 -7.00 -13.12
C VAL A 15 -4.88 -7.58 -11.72
N VAL A 16 -5.46 -7.00 -10.67
CA VAL A 16 -5.36 -7.56 -9.31
C VAL A 16 -6.00 -8.94 -9.26
N CYS A 17 -7.17 -9.13 -9.86
CA CYS A 17 -7.88 -10.41 -9.88
C CYS A 17 -7.14 -11.45 -10.72
N ASP A 18 -6.66 -11.08 -11.90
CA ASP A 18 -5.88 -11.95 -12.81
C ASP A 18 -4.52 -12.35 -12.22
N SER A 19 -4.01 -11.57 -11.26
CA SER A 19 -2.76 -11.84 -10.57
C SER A 19 -2.88 -12.87 -9.43
N VAL A 20 -4.09 -13.25 -9.00
CA VAL A 20 -4.27 -14.15 -7.85
C VAL A 20 -3.88 -15.58 -8.21
N GLU A 21 -3.01 -16.18 -7.39
CA GLU A 21 -2.53 -17.56 -7.56
C GLU A 21 -2.86 -18.42 -6.34
N SER A 22 -2.82 -19.75 -6.49
CA SER A 22 -3.19 -20.69 -5.42
C SER A 22 -2.22 -20.70 -4.23
N ASP A 23 -0.95 -20.35 -4.47
CA ASP A 23 0.09 -20.30 -3.45
C ASP A 23 0.66 -18.88 -3.33
N MET A 24 -0.24 -18.00 -2.88
CA MET A 24 -0.01 -16.58 -2.79
C MET A 24 -0.45 -16.05 -1.42
N ALA A 25 0.36 -15.15 -0.89
CA ALA A 25 -0.05 -14.26 0.17
C ALA A 25 -0.09 -12.81 -0.32
N PHE A 26 -0.57 -11.89 0.50
CA PHE A 26 -0.47 -10.47 0.18
C PHE A 26 0.09 -9.66 1.34
N THR A 27 0.82 -8.59 1.02
CA THR A 27 1.29 -7.65 2.04
C THR A 27 0.16 -6.72 2.43
N LEU A 28 -0.19 -6.70 3.72
CA LEU A 28 -1.08 -5.71 4.31
C LEU A 28 -0.26 -4.77 5.18
N THR A 29 -0.41 -3.47 4.94
CA THR A 29 0.21 -2.44 5.76
C THR A 29 -0.85 -1.43 6.17
N ALA A 30 -0.50 -0.50 7.06
CA ALA A 30 -1.37 0.64 7.31
C ALA A 30 -1.59 1.52 6.06
N GLY A 31 -0.81 1.34 4.98
CA GLY A 31 -0.84 2.06 3.69
C GLY A 31 -2.20 2.09 2.98
N LEU A 32 -2.41 3.10 2.13
CA LEU A 32 -3.61 3.15 1.27
C LEU A 32 -3.53 2.16 0.10
N ASP A 33 -2.32 1.87 -0.38
CA ASP A 33 -2.09 1.05 -1.57
C ASP A 33 -2.52 -0.40 -1.32
N THR A 34 -2.07 -0.97 -0.21
CA THR A 34 -2.38 -2.33 0.22
C THR A 34 -3.84 -2.47 0.66
N ARG A 35 -4.46 -1.42 1.20
CA ARG A 35 -5.93 -1.37 1.44
C ARG A 35 -6.73 -1.43 0.15
N LEU A 36 -6.30 -0.72 -0.88
CA LEU A 36 -7.00 -0.74 -2.17
C LEU A 36 -6.98 -2.15 -2.77
N ILE A 37 -5.82 -2.81 -2.73
CA ILE A 37 -5.68 -4.20 -3.16
C ILE A 37 -6.54 -5.13 -2.30
N GLY A 38 -6.46 -5.03 -0.96
CA GLY A 38 -7.27 -5.84 -0.05
C GLY A 38 -8.78 -5.66 -0.25
N GLY A 39 -9.23 -4.43 -0.54
CA GLY A 39 -10.61 -4.15 -0.91
C GLY A 39 -11.05 -4.84 -2.20
N ILE A 40 -10.20 -4.81 -3.23
CA ILE A 40 -10.46 -5.51 -4.50
C ILE A 40 -10.54 -7.02 -4.29
N LEU A 41 -9.60 -7.60 -3.54
CA LEU A 41 -9.60 -9.03 -3.22
C LEU A 41 -10.92 -9.44 -2.54
N SER A 42 -11.30 -8.71 -1.47
CA SER A 42 -12.51 -8.99 -0.70
C SER A 42 -13.79 -8.85 -1.53
N LYS A 43 -13.90 -7.78 -2.33
CA LYS A 43 -15.03 -7.54 -3.25
C LYS A 43 -15.22 -8.69 -4.24
N ASN A 44 -14.13 -9.30 -4.70
CA ASN A 44 -14.15 -10.38 -5.69
C ASN A 44 -14.08 -11.78 -5.07
N GLY A 45 -14.27 -11.90 -3.74
CA GLY A 45 -14.37 -13.18 -3.05
C GLY A 45 -13.04 -13.88 -2.80
N PHE A 46 -11.91 -13.24 -3.06
CA PHE A 46 -10.59 -13.77 -2.73
C PHE A 46 -10.28 -13.61 -1.26
N ARG A 47 -9.69 -14.65 -0.66
CA ARG A 47 -9.20 -14.66 0.72
C ARG A 47 -7.77 -15.17 0.73
N LEU A 48 -6.83 -14.23 0.61
CA LEU A 48 -5.41 -14.51 0.67
C LEU A 48 -4.88 -14.18 2.06
N PRO A 49 -4.02 -15.01 2.68
CA PRO A 49 -3.40 -14.65 3.96
C PRO A 49 -2.63 -13.33 3.85
N CYS A 50 -2.76 -12.47 4.87
CA CYS A 50 -2.04 -11.20 4.95
C CYS A 50 -0.72 -11.38 5.70
N PHE A 51 0.31 -10.67 5.24
CA PHE A 51 1.50 -10.42 6.03
C PHE A 51 1.65 -8.95 6.34
N SER A 52 1.91 -8.66 7.61
CA SER A 52 2.30 -7.32 8.06
C SER A 52 3.55 -7.41 8.91
N SER A 53 4.29 -6.31 8.93
CA SER A 53 5.33 -6.13 9.94
C SER A 53 4.78 -5.36 11.12
N VAL A 54 5.19 -5.77 12.32
CA VAL A 54 4.92 -5.06 13.57
C VAL A 54 5.58 -3.70 13.45
N GLY A 55 4.77 -2.67 13.63
CA GLY A 55 5.23 -1.30 13.56
C GLY A 55 5.06 -0.61 14.90
N THR A 56 4.15 0.34 14.91
CA THR A 56 3.65 0.96 16.13
C THR A 56 2.31 0.32 16.49
N PHE A 57 1.89 0.45 17.76
CA PHE A 57 0.54 0.06 18.18
C PHE A 57 -0.56 0.58 17.24
N PHE A 58 -0.38 1.80 16.70
CA PHE A 58 -1.32 2.39 15.76
C PHE A 58 -1.30 1.69 14.39
N ASP A 59 -0.13 1.36 13.86
CA ASP A 59 -0.01 0.61 12.60
C ASP A 59 -0.69 -0.76 12.74
N ASP A 60 -0.46 -1.46 13.84
CA ASP A 60 -1.02 -2.80 14.09
C ASP A 60 -2.55 -2.74 14.25
N PHE A 61 -3.07 -1.74 14.97
CA PHE A 61 -4.52 -1.49 15.07
C PHE A 61 -5.16 -1.26 13.70
N VAL A 62 -4.52 -0.44 12.87
CA VAL A 62 -5.01 -0.14 11.52
C VAL A 62 -4.99 -1.38 10.64
N VAL A 63 -3.90 -2.16 10.68
CA VAL A 63 -3.76 -3.40 9.90
C VAL A 63 -4.85 -4.40 10.28
N ASN A 64 -5.04 -4.65 11.58
CA ASN A 64 -6.10 -5.55 12.06
C ASN A 64 -7.50 -5.05 11.65
N SER A 65 -7.75 -3.75 11.78
CA SER A 65 -9.03 -3.15 11.37
C SER A 65 -9.32 -3.34 9.87
N VAL A 66 -8.28 -3.24 9.02
CA VAL A 66 -8.43 -3.49 7.58
C VAL A 66 -8.67 -4.97 7.33
N ALA A 67 -7.88 -5.84 7.96
CA ALA A 67 -7.96 -7.29 7.80
C ALA A 67 -9.34 -7.85 8.18
N ASP A 68 -9.90 -7.39 9.30
CA ASP A 68 -11.25 -7.73 9.73
C ASP A 68 -12.29 -7.35 8.69
N LYS A 69 -12.14 -6.18 8.05
CA LYS A 69 -13.08 -5.68 7.03
C LYS A 69 -13.00 -6.46 5.73
N ILE A 70 -11.81 -6.91 5.34
CA ILE A 70 -11.62 -7.67 4.10
C ILE A 70 -11.80 -9.17 4.31
N GLY A 71 -11.91 -9.62 5.57
CA GLY A 71 -12.15 -11.01 5.95
C GLY A 71 -10.92 -11.89 5.79
N SER A 72 -9.75 -11.40 6.22
CA SER A 72 -8.47 -12.05 6.01
C SER A 72 -7.65 -12.20 7.30
N ASP A 73 -6.93 -13.31 7.43
CA ASP A 73 -6.05 -13.58 8.56
C ASP A 73 -4.72 -12.83 8.40
N VAL A 74 -4.24 -12.18 9.47
CA VAL A 74 -2.95 -11.47 9.48
C VAL A 74 -1.91 -12.23 10.27
N ILE A 75 -0.76 -12.45 9.63
CA ILE A 75 0.45 -12.91 10.29
C ILE A 75 1.39 -11.70 10.46
N PHE A 76 1.74 -11.41 11.71
CA PHE A 76 2.64 -10.32 12.08
C PHE A 76 4.08 -10.83 12.21
N PHE A 77 5.03 -10.02 11.72
CA PHE A 77 6.46 -10.26 11.88
C PHE A 77 7.13 -9.12 12.64
N ASP A 78 8.02 -9.43 13.59
CA ASP A 78 8.61 -8.47 14.53
C ASP A 78 9.50 -7.37 13.91
N ASN A 79 9.79 -7.42 12.60
CA ASN A 79 10.67 -6.43 11.97
C ASN A 79 10.27 -6.12 10.52
N LYS A 80 10.08 -4.83 10.21
CA LYS A 80 9.77 -4.33 8.84
C LYS A 80 10.86 -4.66 7.82
N ASP A 81 12.13 -4.59 8.23
CA ASP A 81 13.28 -4.90 7.36
C ASP A 81 13.36 -6.40 7.04
N LEU A 82 12.71 -7.23 7.88
CA LEU A 82 12.61 -8.66 7.70
C LEU A 82 11.26 -9.10 7.14
N MET A 83 10.30 -8.21 6.86
CA MET A 83 8.97 -8.64 6.39
C MET A 83 9.09 -9.55 5.17
N TYR A 84 9.85 -9.10 4.18
CA TYR A 84 10.03 -9.88 2.95
C TYR A 84 10.97 -11.08 3.09
N ASP A 85 11.89 -11.05 4.06
CA ASP A 85 12.73 -12.21 4.41
C ASP A 85 11.88 -13.27 5.15
N SER A 86 10.96 -12.82 6.01
CA SER A 86 10.05 -13.65 6.80
C SER A 86 8.98 -14.28 5.93
N ILE A 87 8.55 -13.61 4.86
CA ILE A 87 7.67 -14.23 3.86
C ILE A 87 8.43 -15.33 3.08
N GLY A 88 9.75 -15.23 2.91
CA GLY A 88 10.56 -16.35 2.41
C GLY A 88 10.44 -17.62 3.26
N CYS A 89 10.23 -17.46 4.56
CA CYS A 89 10.06 -18.57 5.50
C CYS A 89 8.61 -19.08 5.61
N SER A 90 7.62 -18.40 5.04
CA SER A 90 6.21 -18.79 5.19
C SER A 90 5.73 -19.81 4.15
N GLY A 91 6.59 -20.16 3.18
CA GLY A 91 6.33 -21.25 2.23
C GLY A 91 5.53 -20.85 0.98
N PHE A 92 5.11 -19.58 0.85
CA PHE A 92 4.42 -19.09 -0.33
C PHE A 92 5.40 -18.84 -1.49
N ASN A 93 5.03 -19.25 -2.69
CA ASN A 93 5.79 -18.99 -3.91
C ASN A 93 5.68 -17.52 -4.37
N SER A 94 4.60 -16.83 -4.02
CA SER A 94 4.32 -15.48 -4.50
C SER A 94 3.67 -14.56 -3.45
N VAL A 95 3.88 -13.25 -3.62
CA VAL A 95 3.36 -12.21 -2.73
C VAL A 95 2.78 -11.06 -3.54
N LEU A 96 1.48 -10.84 -3.41
CA LEU A 96 0.81 -9.67 -3.96
C LEU A 96 1.10 -8.43 -3.10
N THR A 97 1.56 -7.35 -3.73
CA THR A 97 2.01 -6.15 -3.00
C THR A 97 1.63 -4.84 -3.69
N GLY A 98 1.47 -3.80 -2.87
CA GLY A 98 1.28 -2.41 -3.31
C GLY A 98 2.59 -1.65 -3.53
N ILE A 99 3.73 -2.33 -3.62
CA ILE A 99 5.02 -1.68 -3.89
C ILE A 99 4.99 -0.96 -5.25
N PHE A 100 5.83 0.08 -5.41
CA PHE A 100 5.86 1.02 -6.54
C PHE A 100 4.70 2.02 -6.64
N PHE A 101 3.58 1.81 -5.93
CA PHE A 101 2.42 2.68 -6.08
C PHE A 101 2.73 4.13 -5.69
N ASP A 102 3.47 4.33 -4.60
CA ASP A 102 3.94 5.65 -4.18
C ASP A 102 5.01 6.21 -5.11
N GLU A 103 5.94 5.39 -5.60
CA GLU A 103 6.98 5.83 -6.53
C GLU A 103 6.41 6.32 -7.86
N ILE A 104 5.47 5.57 -8.45
CA ILE A 104 4.87 5.88 -9.76
C ILE A 104 3.91 7.07 -9.65
N ASN A 105 3.22 7.22 -8.52
CA ASN A 105 2.33 8.36 -8.29
C ASN A 105 3.02 9.57 -7.68
N GLY A 106 4.34 9.53 -7.52
CA GLY A 106 5.10 10.63 -6.96
C GLY A 106 4.72 10.94 -5.51
N GLY A 107 4.32 9.94 -4.73
CA GLY A 107 3.92 10.04 -3.32
C GLY A 107 5.02 10.53 -2.38
N PHE A 108 6.29 10.48 -2.80
CA PHE A 108 7.44 11.01 -2.06
C PHE A 108 7.88 12.40 -2.54
N SER A 109 8.63 12.47 -3.63
CA SER A 109 9.20 13.71 -4.17
C SER A 109 8.28 14.39 -5.18
N GLY A 110 7.44 13.62 -5.87
CA GLY A 110 6.53 14.15 -6.90
C GLY A 110 5.41 15.04 -6.34
N ILE A 111 5.13 14.98 -5.04
CA ILE A 111 4.14 15.84 -4.38
C ILE A 111 4.53 17.33 -4.43
N PHE A 112 5.83 17.62 -4.58
CA PHE A 112 6.37 18.98 -4.68
C PHE A 112 6.61 19.42 -6.13
N ALA A 113 6.32 18.57 -7.11
CA ALA A 113 6.53 18.89 -8.51
C ALA A 113 5.57 19.99 -8.97
N LYS A 114 6.14 21.05 -9.56
CA LYS A 114 5.37 22.20 -10.07
C LYS A 114 4.92 22.03 -11.52
N ASN A 115 5.52 21.09 -12.25
CA ASN A 115 5.23 20.79 -13.63
C ASN A 115 5.47 19.30 -13.91
N GLU A 116 5.12 18.87 -15.12
CA GLU A 116 5.18 17.48 -15.54
C GLU A 116 6.62 16.95 -15.62
N ASP A 117 7.57 17.75 -16.11
CA ASP A 117 8.99 17.36 -16.17
C ASP A 117 9.55 17.02 -14.79
N ARG A 118 9.34 17.91 -13.81
CA ARG A 118 9.77 17.67 -12.42
C ARG A 118 9.06 16.49 -11.78
N PHE A 119 7.80 16.25 -12.15
CA PHE A 119 7.06 15.09 -11.68
C PHE A 119 7.66 13.80 -12.27
N SER A 120 7.96 13.80 -13.57
CA SER A 120 8.60 12.69 -14.27
C SER A 120 9.98 12.36 -13.68
N ASP A 121 10.82 13.38 -13.44
CA ASP A 121 12.12 13.23 -12.78
C ASP A 121 11.98 12.56 -11.41
N ALA A 122 10.99 13.00 -10.62
CA ALA A 122 10.71 12.48 -9.30
C ALA A 122 10.25 11.01 -9.33
N VAL A 123 9.37 10.65 -10.28
CA VAL A 123 8.92 9.28 -10.50
C VAL A 123 10.10 8.40 -10.93
N CYS A 124 10.88 8.82 -11.92
CA CYS A 124 12.06 8.11 -12.39
C CYS A 124 13.06 7.86 -11.25
N PHE A 125 13.33 8.86 -10.41
CA PHE A 125 14.18 8.71 -9.24
C PHE A 125 13.61 7.70 -8.24
N GLY A 126 12.32 7.81 -7.91
CA GLY A 126 11.63 6.91 -6.97
C GLY A 126 11.66 5.46 -7.44
N VAL A 127 11.27 5.22 -8.70
CA VAL A 127 11.25 3.89 -9.31
C VAL A 127 12.65 3.30 -9.34
N ASN A 128 13.67 4.05 -9.78
CA ASN A 128 15.06 3.57 -9.80
C ASN A 128 15.58 3.24 -8.39
N SER A 129 15.24 4.05 -7.39
CA SER A 129 15.59 3.77 -5.99
C SER A 129 14.95 2.46 -5.52
N ARG A 130 13.67 2.26 -5.83
CA ARG A 130 12.93 1.05 -5.46
C ARG A 130 13.45 -0.19 -6.19
N LEU A 131 13.81 -0.09 -7.47
CA LEU A 131 14.43 -1.17 -8.23
C LEU A 131 15.77 -1.59 -7.63
N LYS A 132 16.60 -0.65 -7.17
CA LYS A 132 17.86 -0.98 -6.46
C LYS A 132 17.60 -1.75 -5.16
N TYR A 133 16.58 -1.35 -4.40
CA TYR A 133 16.15 -2.08 -3.21
C TYR A 133 15.71 -3.51 -3.56
N LEU A 134 14.87 -3.68 -4.60
CA LEU A 134 14.41 -5.00 -5.03
C LEU A 134 15.54 -5.88 -5.58
N ALA A 135 16.51 -5.30 -6.29
CA ALA A 135 17.68 -6.03 -6.75
C ALA A 135 18.48 -6.60 -5.57
N ASN A 136 18.56 -5.88 -4.45
CA ASN A 136 19.16 -6.40 -3.21
C ASN A 136 18.28 -7.47 -2.54
N TYR A 137 16.96 -7.30 -2.56
CA TYR A 137 16.02 -8.29 -2.06
C TYR A 137 16.17 -9.64 -2.77
N TYR A 138 16.14 -9.65 -4.10
CA TYR A 138 16.28 -10.87 -4.90
C TYR A 138 17.69 -11.49 -4.92
N ARG A 139 18.71 -10.80 -4.39
CA ARG A 139 20.03 -11.40 -4.18
C ARG A 139 20.05 -12.41 -3.02
N LYS A 140 19.08 -12.35 -2.11
CA LYS A 140 18.95 -13.31 -1.01
C LYS A 140 18.35 -14.61 -1.54
N ARG A 141 18.88 -15.77 -1.11
CA ARG A 141 18.31 -17.07 -1.47
C ARG A 141 16.96 -17.23 -0.74
N SER A 142 15.97 -17.80 -1.46
CA SER A 142 14.66 -18.19 -0.91
C SER A 142 13.68 -17.04 -0.63
N VAL A 143 13.59 -16.05 -1.53
CA VAL A 143 12.55 -15.02 -1.47
C VAL A 143 11.39 -15.32 -2.44
N PRO A 144 10.12 -15.09 -2.05
CA PRO A 144 8.98 -15.24 -2.93
C PRO A 144 9.02 -14.25 -4.09
N ARG A 145 8.33 -14.59 -5.19
CA ARG A 145 8.11 -13.67 -6.29
C ARG A 145 7.15 -12.57 -5.86
N LEU A 146 7.56 -11.31 -5.97
CA LEU A 146 6.68 -10.17 -5.75
C LEU A 146 5.81 -9.93 -6.98
N VAL A 147 4.50 -9.92 -6.79
CA VAL A 147 3.49 -9.59 -7.80
C VAL A 147 2.99 -8.19 -7.51
N CYS A 148 3.20 -7.27 -8.46
CA CYS A 148 3.02 -5.84 -8.27
C CYS A 148 2.04 -5.31 -9.33
N PRO A 149 0.71 -5.34 -9.10
CA PRO A 149 -0.28 -5.02 -10.13
C PRO A 149 -0.13 -3.61 -10.72
N VAL A 150 0.43 -2.67 -9.95
CA VAL A 150 0.61 -1.28 -10.42
C VAL A 150 1.64 -1.14 -11.54
N VAL A 151 2.55 -2.11 -11.73
CA VAL A 151 3.54 -2.09 -12.82
C VAL A 151 3.09 -2.85 -14.06
N ASP A 152 1.87 -3.40 -14.07
CA ASP A 152 1.29 -3.99 -15.27
C ASP A 152 1.15 -2.94 -16.37
N GLU A 153 1.47 -3.32 -17.61
CA GLU A 153 1.47 -2.41 -18.77
C GLU A 153 0.12 -1.69 -18.93
N LYS A 154 -1.01 -2.41 -18.79
CA LYS A 154 -2.35 -1.83 -18.95
C LYS A 154 -2.66 -0.83 -17.84
N VAL A 155 -2.20 -1.13 -16.61
CA VAL A 155 -2.36 -0.25 -15.46
C VAL A 155 -1.51 1.01 -15.64
N LEU A 156 -0.26 0.85 -16.05
CA LEU A 156 0.64 1.96 -16.32
C LEU A 156 0.09 2.87 -17.42
N ASP A 157 -0.39 2.31 -18.54
CA ASP A 157 -1.01 3.07 -19.62
C ASP A 157 -2.19 3.91 -19.13
N CYS A 158 -3.08 3.30 -18.34
CA CYS A 158 -4.20 4.03 -17.74
C CYS A 158 -3.70 5.10 -16.77
N LEU A 159 -2.69 4.79 -15.95
CA LEU A 159 -2.16 5.68 -14.94
C LEU A 159 -1.43 6.89 -15.53
N PHE A 160 -0.65 6.70 -16.59
CA PHE A 160 0.06 7.76 -17.32
C PHE A 160 -0.89 8.60 -18.19
N SER A 161 -2.08 8.10 -18.52
CA SER A 161 -3.12 8.92 -19.15
C SER A 161 -3.76 9.96 -18.20
N ILE A 162 -3.56 9.81 -16.88
CA ILE A 162 -4.08 10.75 -15.88
C ILE A 162 -3.15 11.96 -15.79
N PRO A 163 -3.64 13.21 -15.98
CA PRO A 163 -2.80 14.38 -15.83
C PRO A 163 -2.12 14.42 -14.46
N PHE A 164 -0.83 14.77 -14.41
CA PHE A 164 0.01 14.59 -13.21
C PHE A 164 -0.57 15.26 -11.94
N GLN A 165 -1.30 16.37 -12.10
CA GLN A 165 -1.99 17.12 -11.04
C GLN A 165 -3.01 16.27 -10.27
N TYR A 166 -3.62 15.30 -10.94
CA TYR A 166 -4.61 14.35 -10.39
C TYR A 166 -3.96 13.06 -9.91
N ARG A 167 -2.75 12.76 -10.38
CA ARG A 167 -1.97 11.58 -9.97
C ARG A 167 -1.16 11.81 -8.70
N ALA A 168 -0.60 13.00 -8.53
CA ALA A 168 0.33 13.32 -7.44
C ALA A 168 -0.28 13.13 -6.04
N ALA A 169 0.57 12.77 -5.06
CA ALA A 169 0.29 12.82 -3.62
C ALA A 169 -0.87 11.95 -3.11
N LYS A 170 -0.90 10.67 -3.51
CA LYS A 170 -1.87 9.67 -3.01
C LYS A 170 -3.34 9.95 -3.36
N LYS A 171 -3.59 10.87 -4.29
CA LYS A 171 -4.95 11.30 -4.68
C LYS A 171 -5.76 10.15 -5.25
N ILE A 172 -5.16 9.34 -6.11
CA ILE A 172 -5.81 8.18 -6.73
C ILE A 172 -6.34 7.24 -5.65
N GLN A 173 -5.48 6.76 -4.75
CA GLN A 173 -5.85 5.79 -3.72
C GLN A 173 -6.97 6.34 -2.82
N ARG A 174 -6.88 7.62 -2.41
CA ARG A 174 -7.93 8.26 -1.61
C ARG A 174 -9.27 8.33 -2.35
N VAL A 175 -9.27 8.73 -3.61
CA VAL A 175 -10.49 8.83 -4.43
C VAL A 175 -11.11 7.45 -4.63
N LEU A 176 -10.31 6.45 -4.95
CA LEU A 176 -10.77 5.08 -5.19
C LEU A 176 -11.31 4.43 -3.93
N LEU A 177 -10.57 4.51 -2.81
CA LEU A 177 -11.04 4.00 -1.53
C LEU A 177 -12.34 4.68 -1.11
N LYS A 178 -12.43 6.02 -1.20
CA LYS A 178 -13.66 6.75 -0.85
C LYS A 178 -14.86 6.31 -1.71
N ARG A 179 -14.63 6.01 -2.99
CA ARG A 179 -15.71 5.68 -3.95
C ARG A 179 -16.13 4.21 -3.90
N TYR A 180 -15.17 3.29 -3.86
CA TYR A 180 -15.42 1.85 -4.04
C TYR A 180 -15.32 1.06 -2.74
N PHE A 181 -14.55 1.54 -1.75
CA PHE A 181 -14.33 0.86 -0.48
C PHE A 181 -14.51 1.83 0.70
N PRO A 182 -15.69 2.46 0.86
CA PRO A 182 -15.90 3.54 1.82
C PRO A 182 -15.62 3.12 3.27
N ASP A 183 -15.78 1.84 3.61
CA ASP A 183 -15.47 1.35 4.95
C ASP A 183 -13.97 1.22 5.20
N LEU A 184 -13.18 0.86 4.19
CA LEU A 184 -11.71 0.87 4.28
C LEU A 184 -11.15 2.30 4.31
N TYR A 185 -11.83 3.23 3.64
CA TYR A 185 -11.48 4.65 3.65
C TYR A 185 -11.68 5.30 5.03
N LYS A 186 -12.68 4.87 5.80
CA LYS A 186 -12.95 5.38 7.15
C LYS A 186 -11.91 4.97 8.19
N ILE A 187 -11.14 3.90 7.92
CA ILE A 187 -10.09 3.45 8.83
C ILE A 187 -8.96 4.51 8.84
N PRO A 188 -8.50 4.97 10.01
CA PRO A 188 -7.46 6.00 10.09
C PRO A 188 -6.20 5.65 9.30
N TYR A 189 -5.59 6.64 8.63
CA TYR A 189 -4.35 6.49 7.86
C TYR A 189 -3.38 7.65 8.10
N GLY A 190 -2.27 7.42 8.81
CA GLY A 190 -1.25 8.46 9.05
C GLY A 190 -1.85 9.81 9.45
N ASN A 191 -1.46 10.90 8.75
CA ASN A 191 -1.96 12.26 8.98
C ASN A 191 -3.47 12.48 8.72
N THR A 192 -4.26 11.50 8.26
CA THR A 192 -5.73 11.64 8.13
C THR A 192 -6.47 11.61 9.47
N CYS A 193 -5.77 11.39 10.59
CA CYS A 193 -6.29 11.73 11.92
C CYS A 193 -6.71 13.22 12.03
N LEU A 194 -6.20 14.10 11.16
CA LEU A 194 -6.64 15.50 11.03
C LEU A 194 -7.98 15.65 10.27
N ASP A 195 -8.25 14.80 9.27
CA ASP A 195 -9.46 14.88 8.44
C ASP A 195 -10.68 14.22 9.10
N LEU A 196 -10.46 13.18 9.91
CA LEU A 196 -11.52 12.34 10.48
C LEU A 196 -12.14 12.91 11.77
N ARG A 197 -11.72 14.10 12.25
CA ARG A 197 -12.07 14.62 13.60
C ARG A 197 -11.98 13.54 14.68
N VAL A 198 -11.06 12.59 14.53
CA VAL A 198 -10.81 11.59 15.58
C VAL A 198 -10.40 12.40 16.80
N PRO A 199 -11.06 12.24 17.96
CA PRO A 199 -10.76 13.01 19.14
C PRO A 199 -9.24 12.98 19.39
N PHE A 200 -8.68 14.15 19.66
CA PHE A 200 -7.27 14.43 19.96
C PHE A 200 -6.61 13.43 20.93
N ILE A 201 -7.41 12.65 21.65
CA ILE A 201 -7.07 11.56 22.58
C ILE A 201 -6.25 10.45 21.91
N VAL A 202 -6.54 10.04 20.66
CA VAL A 202 -5.74 8.99 19.98
C VAL A 202 -4.38 9.54 19.53
N HIS A 203 -4.33 10.79 19.07
CA HIS A 203 -3.07 11.46 18.75
C HIS A 203 -2.19 11.63 19.99
N LYS A 204 -2.78 12.02 21.13
CA LYS A 204 -2.07 12.08 22.41
C LYS A 204 -1.66 10.70 22.90
N ALA A 205 -2.47 9.65 22.76
CA ALA A 205 -2.07 8.31 23.19
C ALA A 205 -0.85 7.78 22.40
N VAL A 206 -0.82 8.00 21.07
CA VAL A 206 0.32 7.60 20.23
C VAL A 206 1.58 8.42 20.56
N PHE A 207 1.46 9.72 20.83
CA PHE A 207 2.61 10.54 21.25
C PHE A 207 3.03 10.29 22.71
N TYR A 208 2.08 10.04 23.62
CA TYR A 208 2.33 9.82 25.04
C TYR A 208 2.96 8.45 25.31
N VAL A 209 2.59 7.43 24.55
CA VAL A 209 3.28 6.13 24.56
C VAL A 209 4.71 6.27 24.03
N ARG A 210 4.94 7.13 23.04
CA ARG A 210 6.28 7.38 22.47
C ARG A 210 7.18 8.16 23.44
N GLU A 211 6.68 9.22 24.07
CA GLU A 211 7.41 9.97 25.11
C GLU A 211 7.71 9.14 26.36
N LYS A 212 6.81 8.22 26.76
CA LYS A 212 7.05 7.36 27.92
C LYS A 212 7.99 6.19 27.66
N LEU A 213 8.12 5.74 26.41
CA LEU A 213 9.08 4.69 26.03
C LEU A 213 10.52 5.23 25.91
N GLU A 214 10.71 6.51 25.56
CA GLU A 214 12.03 7.17 25.58
C GLU A 214 12.54 7.48 27.01
N VAL A 215 11.69 7.36 28.04
CA VAL A 215 12.09 7.50 29.45
C VAL A 215 12.42 6.14 30.09
N LEU A 216 12.19 5.04 29.37
CA LEU A 216 12.43 3.66 29.83
C LEU A 216 13.55 2.93 29.06
N LEU A 217 14.30 3.64 28.22
CA LEU A 217 15.55 3.21 27.58
C LEU A 217 16.67 4.18 27.97
#